data_AF-A0A370DRE8-F1
#
_entry.id   AF-A0A370DRE8-F1
#
_cell.length_a   1.000
_cell.length_b   1.000
_cell.length_c   1.000
_cell.angle_alpha   90.00
_cell.angle_beta   90.00
_cell.angle_gamma   90.00
#
_symmetry.space_group_name_H-M   'P 1'
#
loop_
_entity.id
_entity.type
_entity.pdbx_description
1 polymer ?
#
loop_
_entity_poly.entity_id
_entity_poly.type
_entity_poly.pdbx_seq_one_letter_code
_entity_poly.pdbx_strand_id
1 'polypeptide(L)'
;MVNVRERIAAFEQKQARLSDDLQRFLDLVWTHRKDQASGTYAAANADVYGLYARASRNFHTSPAAMIPFLEQILRLPQLPEIQCDPDDDQDALGDFLSLYFNAHAAQSGFAELDRNNFTALVNLAKSNRPDVCNVLANTFYHFRRNLSPSTERIYLHTKPHQAIHVIEFVVTQMLRRPDRHPGLSNAKVGAPGAESRFDTIVVYLANANSVAKALDAIAAYQHAGNYAKFEHGTTRSTKLITDHKGYKLIGVGTGAEPPVALYRHGDDLVTIPGSSSFGSFRSKLIQFALANTMQNGEGKVEFVTRAIGYFRSAGIDPRQPHAHGKQAELRRRAGIILQQLQDGIEPAWKVT
;
A
#
# COMPACT_ATOMS: atom_id res chain seq x y z
N MET A 1 1.80 42.54 17.44
CA MET A 1 0.84 42.13 16.39
C MET A 1 1.62 41.44 15.29
N VAL A 2 1.39 40.15 15.05
CA VAL A 2 2.10 39.42 13.99
C VAL A 2 1.46 39.76 12.64
N ASN A 3 2.27 40.19 11.67
CA ASN A 3 1.81 40.59 10.34
C ASN A 3 1.22 39.37 9.61
N VAL A 4 -0.11 39.37 9.43
CA VAL A 4 -0.86 38.27 8.80
C VAL A 4 -0.34 38.00 7.38
N ARG A 5 0.09 39.03 6.65
CA ARG A 5 0.66 38.86 5.30
C ARG A 5 1.99 38.11 5.30
N GLU A 6 2.87 38.38 6.27
CA GLU A 6 4.13 37.66 6.42
C GLU A 6 3.91 36.19 6.79
N ARG A 7 2.91 35.89 7.64
CA ARG A 7 2.53 34.50 7.95
C ARG A 7 1.99 33.76 6.73
N ILE A 8 1.17 34.43 5.90
CA ILE A 8 0.63 33.85 4.66
C ILE A 8 1.77 33.59 3.67
N ALA A 9 2.65 34.56 3.42
CA ALA A 9 3.77 34.40 2.50
C ALA A 9 4.76 33.30 2.95
N ALA A 10 5.07 33.22 4.25
CA ALA A 10 5.90 32.15 4.79
C ALA A 10 5.22 30.77 4.70
N PHE A 11 3.89 30.71 4.81
CA PHE A 11 3.12 29.50 4.62
C PHE A 11 3.09 29.06 3.14
N GLU A 12 2.82 29.97 2.22
CA GLU A 12 2.87 29.73 0.77
C GLU A 12 4.26 29.25 0.33
N GLN A 13 5.33 29.85 0.87
CA GLN A 13 6.70 29.40 0.59
C GLN A 13 6.99 27.99 1.14
N LYS A 14 6.35 27.59 2.25
CA LYS A 14 6.43 26.22 2.78
C LYS A 14 5.60 25.25 1.96
N GLN A 15 4.41 25.64 1.50
CA GLN A 15 3.55 24.83 0.61
C GLN A 15 4.14 24.64 -0.78
N ALA A 16 4.88 25.63 -1.30
CA ALA A 16 5.64 25.52 -2.54
C ALA A 16 6.72 24.40 -2.53
N ARG A 17 6.90 23.72 -1.39
CA ARG A 17 7.82 22.58 -1.20
C ARG A 17 7.10 21.23 -1.12
N LEU A 18 5.81 21.15 -1.44
CA LEU A 18 5.07 19.91 -1.54
C LEU A 18 4.88 19.52 -3.01
N SER A 19 4.76 18.23 -3.29
CA SER A 19 4.15 17.79 -4.54
C SER A 19 2.64 18.04 -4.50
N ASP A 20 2.05 18.33 -5.66
CA ASP A 20 0.58 18.52 -5.78
C ASP A 20 -0.22 17.34 -5.24
N ASP A 21 0.30 16.14 -5.42
CA ASP A 21 -0.32 14.92 -4.92
C ASP A 21 -0.31 14.84 -3.38
N LEU A 22 0.83 15.11 -2.74
CA LEU A 22 0.90 15.14 -1.28
C LEU A 22 0.04 16.27 -0.71
N GLN A 23 0.06 17.47 -1.31
CA GLN A 23 -0.78 18.60 -0.88
C GLN A 23 -2.27 18.22 -0.91
N ARG A 24 -2.76 17.67 -2.03
CA ARG A 24 -4.15 17.20 -2.14
C ARG A 24 -4.49 16.11 -1.13
N PHE A 25 -3.55 15.22 -0.83
CA PHE A 25 -3.77 14.19 0.17
C PHE A 25 -3.90 14.77 1.58
N LEU A 26 -3.01 15.70 1.98
CA LEU A 26 -3.11 16.39 3.27
C LEU A 26 -4.41 17.19 3.37
N ASP A 27 -4.84 17.86 2.30
CA ASP A 27 -6.11 18.58 2.28
C ASP A 27 -7.33 17.67 2.46
N LEU A 28 -7.29 16.49 1.83
CA LEU A 28 -8.32 15.47 1.98
C LEU A 28 -8.38 14.98 3.44
N VAL A 29 -7.24 14.59 4.00
CA VAL A 29 -7.13 14.13 5.40
C VAL A 29 -7.63 15.20 6.36
N TRP A 30 -7.22 16.45 6.17
CA TRP A 30 -7.68 17.56 6.98
C TRP A 30 -9.20 17.66 6.92
N THR A 31 -9.80 17.62 5.73
CA THR A 31 -11.25 17.70 5.56
C THR A 31 -12.00 16.57 6.28
N HIS A 32 -11.47 15.35 6.21
CA HIS A 32 -12.08 14.16 6.81
C HIS A 32 -11.90 14.02 8.33
N ARG A 33 -11.13 14.91 8.98
CA ARG A 33 -11.09 14.96 10.46
C ARG A 33 -12.45 15.35 11.08
N LYS A 34 -13.31 15.99 10.29
CA LYS A 34 -14.68 16.34 10.69
C LYS A 34 -15.60 15.18 10.33
N ASP A 35 -16.23 14.59 11.34
CA ASP A 35 -17.32 13.63 11.12
C ASP A 35 -18.55 14.38 10.58
N GLN A 36 -19.13 13.89 9.50
CA GLN A 36 -20.23 14.60 8.81
C GLN A 36 -21.56 14.46 9.55
N ALA A 37 -21.76 13.36 10.29
CA ALA A 37 -23.02 13.10 10.99
C ALA A 37 -23.11 13.88 12.31
N SER A 38 -22.06 13.80 13.13
CA SER A 38 -21.97 14.45 14.44
C SER A 38 -21.38 15.85 14.40
N GLY A 39 -20.69 16.22 13.32
CA GLY A 39 -19.95 17.48 13.22
C GLY A 39 -18.70 17.54 14.08
N THR A 40 -18.35 16.46 14.79
CA THR A 40 -17.20 16.41 15.71
C THR A 40 -15.88 16.40 14.94
N TYR A 41 -14.84 16.96 15.54
CA TYR A 41 -13.49 16.97 14.97
C TYR A 41 -12.59 16.06 15.78
N ALA A 42 -12.06 15.01 15.14
CA ALA A 42 -11.11 14.09 15.75
C ALA A 42 -10.15 13.53 14.70
N ALA A 43 -8.92 13.23 15.11
CA ALA A 43 -7.94 12.61 14.21
C ALA A 43 -8.38 11.19 13.78
N ALA A 44 -9.13 10.47 14.63
CA ALA A 44 -9.65 9.14 14.36
C ALA A 44 -10.70 9.13 13.21
N ASN A 45 -11.37 10.25 12.95
CA ASN A 45 -12.40 10.34 11.91
C ASN A 45 -11.83 10.24 10.49
N ALA A 46 -10.55 10.56 10.31
CA ALA A 46 -9.99 10.74 8.99
C ALA A 46 -9.64 9.44 8.24
N ASP A 47 -9.60 8.27 8.91
CA ASP A 47 -9.10 6.99 8.37
C ASP A 47 -8.04 7.18 7.27
N VAL A 48 -6.86 7.69 7.67
CA VAL A 48 -5.84 8.15 6.73
C VAL A 48 -5.34 7.03 5.81
N TYR A 49 -5.39 5.77 6.26
CA TYR A 49 -5.03 4.63 5.40
C TYR A 49 -6.14 4.31 4.39
N GLY A 50 -7.41 4.30 4.81
CA GLY A 50 -8.54 4.20 3.89
C GLY A 50 -8.50 5.29 2.82
N LEU A 51 -8.29 6.55 3.22
CA LEU A 51 -8.12 7.67 2.29
C LEU A 51 -6.89 7.54 1.38
N TYR A 52 -5.82 6.88 1.82
CA TYR A 52 -4.66 6.61 0.97
C TYR A 52 -5.02 5.65 -0.17
N ALA A 53 -5.64 4.51 0.17
CA ALA A 53 -5.88 3.40 -0.74
C ALA A 53 -7.10 3.59 -1.65
N ARG A 54 -8.13 4.28 -1.16
CA ARG A 54 -9.43 4.40 -1.83
C ARG A 54 -9.33 5.16 -3.15
N ALA A 55 -9.88 4.54 -4.19
CA ALA A 55 -10.05 5.14 -5.51
C ALA A 55 -11.04 6.30 -5.46
N SER A 56 -10.90 7.27 -6.38
CA SER A 56 -11.86 8.39 -6.48
C SER A 56 -13.27 7.94 -6.87
N ARG A 57 -13.37 6.84 -7.62
CA ARG A 57 -14.62 6.21 -8.02
C ARG A 57 -14.76 4.89 -7.27
N ASN A 58 -15.86 4.73 -6.54
CA ASN A 58 -16.17 3.47 -5.89
C ASN A 58 -17.02 2.59 -6.82
N PHE A 59 -16.41 1.55 -7.34
CA PHE A 59 -17.11 0.45 -7.98
C PHE A 59 -17.43 -0.57 -6.90
N HIS A 60 -18.65 -0.53 -6.37
CA HIS A 60 -19.12 -1.58 -5.47
C HIS A 60 -19.20 -2.89 -6.24
N THR A 61 -18.33 -3.84 -5.91
CA THR A 61 -18.46 -5.22 -6.40
C THR A 61 -19.19 -6.06 -5.37
N SER A 62 -20.15 -6.85 -5.82
CA SER A 62 -20.84 -7.78 -4.92
C SER A 62 -19.88 -8.91 -4.50
N PRO A 63 -20.09 -9.53 -3.33
CA PRO A 63 -19.34 -10.71 -2.93
C PRO A 63 -19.39 -11.84 -3.96
N ALA A 64 -20.44 -11.91 -4.79
CA ALA A 64 -20.54 -12.87 -5.88
C ALA A 64 -19.42 -12.72 -6.94
N ALA A 65 -18.81 -11.54 -7.07
CA ALA A 65 -17.66 -11.32 -7.95
C ALA A 65 -16.40 -12.11 -7.50
N MET A 66 -16.38 -12.61 -6.26
CA MET A 66 -15.30 -13.47 -5.75
C MET A 66 -15.25 -14.82 -6.47
N ILE A 67 -16.39 -15.38 -6.86
CA ILE A 67 -16.45 -16.70 -7.50
C ILE A 67 -15.63 -16.73 -8.81
N PRO A 68 -15.90 -15.88 -9.82
CA PRO A 68 -15.11 -15.88 -11.05
C PRO A 68 -13.64 -15.48 -10.81
N PHE A 69 -13.36 -14.68 -9.78
CA PHE A 69 -11.99 -14.35 -9.37
C PHE A 69 -11.24 -15.59 -8.87
N LEU A 70 -11.81 -16.34 -7.93
CA LEU A 70 -11.22 -17.56 -7.37
C LEU A 70 -11.08 -18.68 -8.40
N GLU A 71 -12.09 -18.86 -9.27
CA GLU A 71 -12.03 -19.83 -10.36
C GLU A 71 -10.88 -19.53 -11.32
N GLN A 72 -10.64 -18.25 -11.62
CA GLN A 72 -9.52 -17.86 -12.47
C GLN A 72 -8.17 -17.98 -11.75
N ILE A 73 -8.08 -17.70 -10.44
CA ILE A 73 -6.89 -18.00 -9.64
C ILE A 73 -6.54 -19.48 -9.71
N LEU A 74 -7.54 -20.37 -9.56
CA LEU A 74 -7.33 -21.81 -9.59
C LEU A 74 -6.75 -22.28 -10.93
N ARG A 75 -7.00 -21.58 -12.04
CA ARG A 75 -6.43 -21.88 -13.36
C ARG A 75 -4.99 -21.42 -13.53
N LEU A 76 -4.49 -20.57 -12.64
CA LEU A 76 -3.12 -20.10 -12.73
C LEU A 76 -2.13 -21.24 -12.43
N PRO A 77 -0.94 -21.21 -13.05
CA PRO A 77 0.07 -22.25 -12.87
C PRO A 77 0.74 -22.21 -11.48
N GLN A 78 0.40 -21.21 -10.66
CA GLN A 78 0.84 -21.02 -9.28
C GLN A 78 -0.37 -20.52 -8.47
N LEU A 79 -0.58 -21.08 -7.28
CA LEU A 79 -1.55 -20.57 -6.33
C LEU A 79 -0.94 -19.45 -5.48
N PRO A 80 -1.75 -18.48 -5.03
CA PRO A 80 -1.29 -17.41 -4.17
C PRO A 80 -1.27 -17.85 -2.70
N GLU A 81 -0.46 -17.15 -1.92
CA GLU A 81 -0.64 -17.04 -0.47
C GLU A 81 -1.75 -16.00 -0.20
N ILE A 82 -2.63 -16.26 0.75
CA ILE A 82 -3.72 -15.35 1.14
C ILE A 82 -3.25 -14.50 2.32
N GLN A 83 -3.41 -13.17 2.25
CA GLN A 83 -2.87 -12.22 3.23
C GLN A 83 -3.66 -12.26 4.56
N CYS A 84 -3.43 -13.30 5.36
CA CYS A 84 -3.87 -13.52 6.73
C CYS A 84 -2.83 -14.40 7.45
N ASP A 85 -2.86 -14.43 8.78
CA ASP A 85 -1.99 -15.26 9.62
C ASP A 85 -2.76 -16.49 10.11
N PRO A 86 -2.49 -17.70 9.60
CA PRO A 86 -3.20 -18.92 10.00
C PRO A 86 -2.79 -19.44 11.39
N ASP A 87 -1.72 -18.90 11.98
CA ASP A 87 -1.23 -19.27 13.32
C ASP A 87 -1.70 -18.28 14.41
N ASP A 88 -2.35 -17.18 14.03
CA ASP A 88 -2.94 -16.17 14.93
C ASP A 88 -4.44 -16.46 15.17
N ASP A 89 -4.80 -16.83 16.40
CA ASP A 89 -6.19 -17.10 16.79
C ASP A 89 -7.10 -15.85 16.76
N GLN A 90 -6.51 -14.66 16.62
CA GLN A 90 -7.23 -13.40 16.45
C GLN A 90 -7.48 -13.06 14.97
N ASP A 91 -6.82 -13.73 14.02
CA ASP A 91 -7.07 -13.57 12.59
C ASP A 91 -8.20 -14.53 12.16
N ALA A 92 -9.43 -14.02 12.18
CA ALA A 92 -10.61 -14.80 11.82
C ALA A 92 -10.57 -15.41 10.40
N LEU A 93 -9.85 -14.79 9.45
CA LEU A 93 -9.67 -15.37 8.12
C LEU A 93 -8.60 -16.48 8.16
N GLY A 94 -7.52 -16.26 8.90
CA GLY A 94 -6.48 -17.27 9.18
C GLY A 94 -7.05 -18.53 9.81
N ASP A 95 -7.76 -18.37 10.94
CA ASP A 95 -8.42 -19.47 11.67
C ASP A 95 -9.43 -20.22 10.77
N PHE A 96 -10.27 -19.49 10.02
CA PHE A 96 -11.19 -20.09 9.06
C PHE A 96 -10.46 -20.94 7.99
N LEU A 97 -9.38 -20.42 7.40
CA LEU A 97 -8.65 -21.15 6.38
C LEU A 97 -7.90 -22.37 6.95
N SER A 98 -7.32 -22.23 8.15
CA SER A 98 -6.65 -23.31 8.86
C SER A 98 -7.63 -24.44 9.20
N LEU A 99 -8.74 -24.12 9.84
CA LEU A 99 -9.71 -25.09 10.37
C LEU A 99 -10.48 -25.84 9.27
N TYR A 100 -10.87 -25.16 8.19
CA TYR A 100 -11.72 -25.76 7.15
C TYR A 100 -10.96 -26.21 5.90
N PHE A 101 -9.76 -25.69 5.66
CA PHE A 101 -9.01 -25.93 4.44
C PHE A 101 -7.55 -26.30 4.69
N ASN A 102 -7.16 -26.62 5.94
CA ASN A 102 -5.82 -27.05 6.30
C ASN A 102 -4.74 -26.09 5.75
N ALA A 103 -5.05 -24.79 5.79
CA ALA A 103 -4.07 -23.77 5.47
C ALA A 103 -2.97 -23.76 6.54
N HIS A 104 -1.74 -23.47 6.13
CA HIS A 104 -0.60 -23.33 7.03
C HIS A 104 0.17 -22.07 6.70
N ALA A 105 0.97 -21.57 7.64
CA ALA A 105 1.82 -20.42 7.39
C ALA A 105 2.90 -20.76 6.35
N ALA A 106 2.90 -20.04 5.24
CA ALA A 106 4.01 -20.00 4.31
C ALA A 106 5.26 -19.40 4.99
N GLN A 107 6.41 -19.48 4.33
CA GLN A 107 7.63 -18.82 4.81
C GLN A 107 7.47 -17.30 4.98
N SER A 108 6.49 -16.70 4.32
CA SER A 108 6.14 -15.28 4.46
C SER A 108 5.30 -14.95 5.70
N GLY A 109 4.78 -15.96 6.39
CA GLY A 109 3.76 -15.86 7.45
C GLY A 109 2.31 -15.86 6.95
N PHE A 110 2.07 -15.85 5.63
CA PHE A 110 0.72 -15.85 5.07
C PHE A 110 0.16 -17.24 4.84
N ALA A 111 -1.17 -17.37 4.85
CA ALA A 111 -1.83 -18.65 4.61
C ALA A 111 -1.55 -19.20 3.21
N GLU A 112 -1.00 -20.42 3.15
CA GLU A 112 -0.83 -21.21 1.93
C GLU A 112 -1.80 -22.40 1.92
N LEU A 113 -2.42 -22.63 0.77
CA LEU A 113 -3.29 -23.77 0.52
C LEU A 113 -2.72 -24.57 -0.64
N ASP A 114 -2.73 -25.91 -0.50
CA ASP A 114 -2.51 -26.77 -1.64
C ASP A 114 -3.67 -26.68 -2.65
N ARG A 115 -3.49 -27.29 -3.82
CA ARG A 115 -4.47 -27.21 -4.90
C ARG A 115 -5.79 -27.90 -4.59
N ASN A 116 -5.80 -28.98 -3.81
CA ASN A 116 -7.02 -29.68 -3.45
C ASN A 116 -7.84 -28.84 -2.47
N ASN A 117 -7.19 -28.28 -1.45
CA ASN A 117 -7.81 -27.43 -0.46
C ASN A 117 -8.30 -26.10 -1.06
N PHE A 118 -7.51 -25.49 -1.96
CA PHE A 118 -7.97 -24.31 -2.68
C PHE A 118 -9.16 -24.62 -3.61
N THR A 119 -9.19 -25.80 -4.24
CA THR A 119 -10.34 -26.24 -5.03
C THR A 119 -11.59 -26.43 -4.16
N ALA A 120 -11.43 -27.01 -2.96
CA ALA A 120 -12.51 -27.12 -1.98
C ALA A 120 -13.03 -25.73 -1.54
N LEU A 121 -12.14 -24.76 -1.32
CA LEU A 121 -12.48 -23.37 -1.02
C LEU A 121 -13.32 -22.74 -2.14
N VAL A 122 -12.91 -22.90 -3.40
CA VAL A 122 -13.68 -22.42 -4.56
C VAL A 122 -15.06 -23.07 -4.62
N ASN A 123 -15.16 -24.38 -4.39
CA ASN A 123 -16.42 -25.10 -4.38
C ASN A 123 -17.35 -24.63 -3.25
N LEU A 124 -16.80 -24.36 -2.05
CA LEU A 124 -17.57 -23.80 -0.94
C LEU A 124 -18.09 -22.40 -1.29
N ALA A 125 -17.26 -21.52 -1.84
CA ALA A 125 -17.68 -20.19 -2.27
C ALA A 125 -18.83 -20.24 -3.30
N LYS A 126 -18.86 -21.27 -4.16
CA LYS A 126 -19.93 -21.50 -5.15
C LYS A 126 -21.23 -22.01 -4.54
N SER A 127 -21.21 -22.60 -3.35
CA SER A 127 -22.39 -23.23 -2.70
C SER A 127 -23.40 -22.23 -2.10
N ASN A 128 -23.47 -21.00 -2.63
CA ASN A 128 -24.31 -19.90 -2.15
C ASN A 128 -24.03 -19.52 -0.68
N ARG A 129 -22.75 -19.47 -0.31
CA ARG A 129 -22.25 -19.02 1.01
C ARG A 129 -21.69 -17.59 0.91
N PRO A 130 -22.55 -16.56 0.96
CA PRO A 130 -22.10 -15.16 0.83
C PRO A 130 -21.14 -14.75 1.95
N ASP A 131 -21.25 -15.38 3.13
CA ASP A 131 -20.34 -15.22 4.25
C ASP A 131 -18.89 -15.60 3.89
N VAL A 132 -18.68 -16.70 3.17
CA VAL A 132 -17.35 -17.12 2.71
C VAL A 132 -16.77 -16.10 1.73
N CYS A 133 -17.56 -15.65 0.76
CA CYS A 133 -17.12 -14.62 -0.17
C CYS A 133 -16.82 -13.28 0.53
N ASN A 134 -17.57 -12.92 1.58
CA ASN A 134 -17.31 -11.71 2.36
C ASN A 134 -15.98 -11.77 3.11
N VAL A 135 -15.67 -12.92 3.71
CA VAL A 135 -14.43 -13.13 4.46
C VAL A 135 -13.21 -13.16 3.53
N LEU A 136 -13.37 -13.71 2.33
CA LEU A 136 -12.33 -13.73 1.30
C LEU A 136 -12.20 -12.43 0.50
N ALA A 137 -13.17 -11.52 0.62
CA ALA A 137 -13.15 -10.20 -0.01
C ALA A 137 -12.22 -9.24 0.74
N ASN A 138 -11.80 -8.16 0.08
CA ASN A 138 -10.93 -7.11 0.66
C ASN A 138 -9.55 -7.56 1.19
N THR A 139 -9.16 -8.82 1.03
CA THR A 139 -7.79 -9.30 1.28
C THR A 139 -6.92 -9.25 0.01
N PHE A 140 -5.62 -9.42 0.17
CA PHE A 140 -4.69 -9.56 -0.94
C PHE A 140 -4.29 -11.02 -1.16
N TYR A 141 -4.08 -11.37 -2.42
CA TYR A 141 -3.58 -12.66 -2.87
C TYR A 141 -2.18 -12.46 -3.44
N HIS A 142 -1.18 -13.09 -2.82
CA HIS A 142 0.24 -12.91 -3.09
C HIS A 142 0.81 -14.06 -3.93
N PHE A 143 1.31 -13.74 -5.12
CA PHE A 143 2.07 -14.65 -5.97
C PHE A 143 3.56 -14.41 -5.76
N ARG A 144 4.16 -15.22 -4.89
CA ARG A 144 5.59 -15.09 -4.54
C ARG A 144 6.46 -15.96 -5.41
N ARG A 145 7.57 -15.40 -5.87
CA ARG A 145 8.68 -16.17 -6.44
C ARG A 145 9.74 -16.48 -5.38
N ASN A 146 10.00 -15.51 -4.51
CA ASN A 146 10.95 -15.65 -3.41
C ASN A 146 10.71 -14.56 -2.35
N LEU A 147 11.44 -14.65 -1.24
CA LEU A 147 11.43 -13.68 -0.16
C LEU A 147 12.56 -12.63 -0.28
N SER A 148 13.14 -12.46 -1.47
CA SER A 148 14.19 -11.44 -1.64
C SER A 148 13.61 -10.05 -1.33
N PRO A 149 14.32 -9.22 -0.53
CA PRO A 149 13.86 -7.88 -0.22
C PRO A 149 13.61 -7.06 -1.47
N SER A 150 12.54 -6.28 -1.42
CA SER A 150 12.18 -5.32 -2.47
C SER A 150 12.47 -3.92 -1.99
N THR A 151 12.98 -3.08 -2.88
CA THR A 151 13.18 -1.65 -2.61
C THR A 151 12.24 -0.79 -3.43
N GLU A 152 11.65 -1.36 -4.49
CA GLU A 152 10.79 -0.68 -5.43
C GLU A 152 9.48 -1.46 -5.60
N ARG A 153 8.44 -0.73 -6.01
CA ARG A 153 7.15 -1.31 -6.35
C ARG A 153 6.49 -0.57 -7.51
N ILE A 154 5.77 -1.31 -8.33
CA ILE A 154 4.85 -0.79 -9.34
C ILE A 154 3.42 -1.05 -8.87
N TYR A 155 2.58 -0.04 -8.98
CA TYR A 155 1.13 -0.10 -8.75
C TYR A 155 0.42 -0.16 -10.08
N LEU A 156 -0.54 -1.06 -10.22
CA LEU A 156 -1.44 -1.12 -11.36
C LEU A 156 -2.88 -0.94 -10.86
N HIS A 157 -3.50 0.16 -11.28
CA HIS A 157 -4.91 0.44 -11.06
C HIS A 157 -5.73 -0.13 -12.22
N THR A 158 -6.53 -1.14 -11.93
CA THR A 158 -7.31 -1.86 -12.93
C THR A 158 -8.79 -1.66 -12.69
N LYS A 159 -9.61 -1.81 -13.73
CA LYS A 159 -11.05 -1.95 -13.54
C LYS A 159 -11.34 -3.20 -12.68
N PRO A 160 -12.34 -3.18 -11.79
CA PRO A 160 -12.53 -4.22 -10.77
C PRO A 160 -12.53 -5.66 -11.30
N HIS A 161 -13.31 -5.93 -12.35
CA HIS A 161 -13.40 -7.28 -12.94
C HIS A 161 -12.21 -7.66 -13.85
N GLN A 162 -11.30 -6.73 -14.10
CA GLN A 162 -10.14 -6.93 -14.97
C GLN A 162 -8.86 -7.22 -14.20
N ALA A 163 -8.84 -6.97 -12.88
CA ALA A 163 -7.69 -7.23 -12.02
C ALA A 163 -7.14 -8.65 -12.19
N ILE A 164 -8.03 -9.65 -12.24
CA ILE A 164 -7.64 -11.06 -12.36
C ILE A 164 -6.96 -11.39 -13.71
N HIS A 165 -7.38 -10.75 -14.80
CA HIS A 165 -6.74 -10.93 -16.10
C HIS A 165 -5.40 -10.20 -16.20
N VAL A 166 -5.26 -9.07 -15.51
CA VAL A 166 -3.98 -8.33 -15.47
C VAL A 166 -2.97 -9.07 -14.58
N ILE A 167 -3.38 -9.62 -13.43
CA ILE A 167 -2.47 -10.41 -12.58
C ILE A 167 -2.09 -11.73 -13.26
N GLU A 168 -2.98 -12.36 -14.04
CA GLU A 168 -2.63 -13.53 -14.87
C GLU A 168 -1.48 -13.22 -15.83
N PHE A 169 -1.53 -12.06 -16.51
CA PHE A 169 -0.42 -11.58 -17.34
C PHE A 169 0.86 -11.41 -16.50
N VAL A 170 0.79 -10.73 -15.35
CA VAL A 170 1.95 -10.51 -14.48
C VAL A 170 2.55 -11.84 -14.04
N VAL A 171 1.74 -12.81 -13.60
CA VAL A 171 2.22 -14.11 -13.13
C VAL A 171 2.87 -14.90 -14.27
N THR A 172 2.18 -15.02 -15.41
CA THR A 172 2.62 -15.91 -16.51
C THR A 172 3.74 -15.32 -17.35
N GLN A 173 3.74 -14.00 -17.58
CA GLN A 173 4.71 -13.35 -18.47
C GLN A 173 5.86 -12.68 -17.71
N MET A 174 5.69 -12.31 -16.43
CA MET A 174 6.71 -11.60 -15.67
C MET A 174 7.27 -12.44 -14.51
N LEU A 175 6.43 -12.78 -13.54
CA LEU A 175 6.80 -13.40 -12.27
C LEU A 175 7.52 -14.75 -12.50
N ARG A 176 6.96 -15.61 -13.36
CA ARG A 176 7.53 -16.92 -13.73
C ARG A 176 8.65 -16.89 -14.77
N ARG A 177 9.15 -15.70 -15.15
CA ARG A 177 10.24 -15.54 -16.13
C ARG A 177 11.43 -14.81 -15.51
N PRO A 178 12.16 -15.43 -14.57
CA PRO A 178 13.24 -14.76 -13.82
C PRO A 178 14.34 -14.19 -14.70
N ASP A 179 14.69 -14.84 -15.81
CA ASP A 179 15.73 -14.34 -16.72
C ASP A 179 15.32 -13.04 -17.43
N ARG A 180 14.01 -12.89 -17.72
CA ARG A 180 13.46 -11.68 -18.35
C ARG A 180 13.15 -10.59 -17.33
N HIS A 181 12.74 -10.99 -16.12
CA HIS A 181 12.39 -10.11 -15.01
C HIS A 181 13.20 -10.43 -13.75
N PRO A 182 14.53 -10.19 -13.78
CA PRO A 182 15.34 -10.33 -12.58
C PRO A 182 14.88 -9.31 -11.55
N GLY A 183 14.95 -9.68 -10.26
CA GLY A 183 14.59 -8.80 -9.15
C GLY A 183 13.09 -8.66 -8.83
N LEU A 184 12.17 -9.20 -9.65
CA LEU A 184 10.74 -9.30 -9.32
C LEU A 184 10.45 -10.43 -8.30
N SER A 185 10.33 -10.11 -7.02
CA SER A 185 10.18 -11.13 -5.95
C SER A 185 8.73 -11.59 -5.73
N ASN A 186 7.76 -10.70 -5.89
CA ASN A 186 6.36 -10.93 -5.58
C ASN A 186 5.45 -10.04 -6.44
N ALA A 187 4.22 -10.51 -6.69
CA ALA A 187 3.13 -9.65 -7.13
C ALA A 187 1.88 -9.99 -6.31
N LYS A 188 1.07 -8.99 -5.96
CA LYS A 188 -0.19 -9.23 -5.28
C LYS A 188 -1.35 -8.57 -5.98
N VAL A 189 -2.54 -9.14 -5.83
CA VAL A 189 -3.80 -8.59 -6.33
C VAL A 189 -4.80 -8.48 -5.19
N GLY A 190 -5.52 -7.37 -5.11
CA GLY A 190 -6.64 -7.22 -4.18
C GLY A 190 -7.85 -8.02 -4.69
N ALA A 191 -8.49 -8.77 -3.79
CA ALA A 191 -9.75 -9.42 -4.11
C ALA A 191 -10.85 -8.38 -4.42
N PRO A 192 -11.85 -8.74 -5.25
CA PRO A 192 -13.10 -8.02 -5.33
C PRO A 192 -13.66 -7.69 -3.94
N GLY A 193 -14.18 -6.47 -3.79
CA GLY A 193 -14.57 -5.94 -2.49
C GLY A 193 -15.56 -4.79 -2.59
N ALA A 194 -16.02 -4.33 -1.42
CA ALA A 194 -16.98 -3.24 -1.32
C ALA A 194 -16.35 -1.88 -1.67
N GLU A 195 -15.03 -1.75 -1.52
CA GLU A 195 -14.28 -0.54 -1.83
C GLU A 195 -13.31 -0.74 -2.99
N SER A 196 -13.36 0.18 -3.95
CA SER A 196 -12.37 0.26 -5.01
C SER A 196 -11.06 0.87 -4.49
N ARG A 197 -9.96 0.22 -4.86
CA ARG A 197 -8.62 0.61 -4.43
C ARG A 197 -7.73 0.91 -5.63
N PHE A 198 -6.89 1.94 -5.49
CA PHE A 198 -5.88 2.26 -6.50
C PHE A 198 -4.77 1.21 -6.59
N ASP A 199 -4.45 0.55 -5.48
CA ASP A 199 -3.44 -0.51 -5.41
C ASP A 199 -4.01 -1.88 -5.75
N THR A 200 -4.78 -1.98 -6.85
CA THR A 200 -5.44 -3.23 -7.25
C THR A 200 -4.45 -4.36 -7.47
N ILE A 201 -3.32 -4.05 -8.11
CA ILE A 201 -2.16 -4.94 -8.21
C ILE A 201 -0.90 -4.19 -7.78
N VAL A 202 -0.03 -4.87 -7.03
CA VAL A 202 1.30 -4.35 -6.65
C VAL A 202 2.37 -5.36 -7.05
N VAL A 203 3.37 -4.91 -7.80
CA VAL A 203 4.53 -5.70 -8.25
C VAL A 203 5.76 -5.25 -7.48
N TYR A 204 6.45 -6.18 -6.82
CA TYR A 204 7.57 -5.92 -5.92
C TYR A 204 8.91 -6.22 -6.58
N LEU A 205 9.84 -5.27 -6.53
CA LEU A 205 11.02 -5.22 -7.38
C LEU A 205 12.25 -4.82 -6.57
N ALA A 206 13.39 -5.42 -6.90
CA ALA A 206 14.63 -5.24 -6.14
C ALA A 206 15.34 -3.90 -6.37
N ASN A 207 15.11 -3.21 -7.49
CA ASN A 207 15.79 -1.97 -7.88
C ASN A 207 15.17 -1.32 -9.12
N ALA A 208 15.64 -0.11 -9.45
CA ALA A 208 15.19 0.66 -10.62
C ALA A 208 15.35 -0.05 -11.98
N ASN A 209 16.39 -0.87 -12.16
CA ASN A 209 16.56 -1.66 -13.39
C ASN A 209 15.45 -2.72 -13.53
N SER A 210 15.10 -3.37 -12.42
CA SER A 210 13.98 -4.32 -12.37
C SER A 210 12.66 -3.61 -12.67
N VAL A 211 12.47 -2.38 -12.17
CA VAL A 211 11.31 -1.52 -12.51
C VAL A 211 11.26 -1.23 -14.01
N ALA A 212 12.36 -0.81 -14.63
CA ALA A 212 12.38 -0.51 -16.06
C ALA A 212 11.99 -1.72 -16.92
N LYS A 213 12.51 -2.92 -16.61
CA LYS A 213 12.14 -4.17 -17.30
C LYS A 213 10.67 -4.55 -17.10
N ALA A 214 10.15 -4.36 -15.88
CA ALA A 214 8.74 -4.61 -15.61
C ALA A 214 7.84 -3.61 -16.37
N LEU A 215 8.20 -2.33 -16.40
CA LEU A 215 7.49 -1.30 -17.18
C LEU A 215 7.52 -1.58 -18.68
N ASP A 216 8.62 -2.11 -19.23
CA ASP A 216 8.68 -2.54 -20.64
C ASP A 216 7.58 -3.57 -20.97
N ALA A 217 7.42 -4.59 -20.11
CA ALA A 217 6.40 -5.62 -20.29
C ALA A 217 4.97 -5.08 -20.09
N ILE A 218 4.76 -4.24 -19.08
CA ILE A 218 3.45 -3.60 -18.83
C ILE A 218 3.06 -2.69 -20.01
N ALA A 219 4.01 -1.93 -20.55
CA ALA A 219 3.78 -1.07 -21.70
C ALA A 219 3.40 -1.87 -22.95
N ALA A 220 4.15 -2.93 -23.25
CA ALA A 220 3.83 -3.83 -24.36
C ALA A 220 2.44 -4.47 -24.19
N TYR A 221 2.09 -4.90 -22.97
CA TYR A 221 0.78 -5.46 -22.67
C TYR A 221 -0.36 -4.47 -22.92
N GLN A 222 -0.26 -3.24 -22.40
CA GLN A 222 -1.27 -2.21 -22.64
C GLN A 222 -1.38 -1.85 -24.13
N HIS A 223 -0.24 -1.72 -24.82
CA HIS A 223 -0.19 -1.38 -26.24
C HIS A 223 -0.77 -2.47 -27.15
N ALA A 224 -0.70 -3.73 -26.76
CA ALA A 224 -1.34 -4.85 -27.45
C ALA A 224 -2.89 -4.89 -27.31
N GLY A 225 -3.52 -3.75 -27.02
CA GLY A 225 -4.98 -3.61 -26.89
C GLY A 225 -5.54 -3.84 -25.48
N ASN A 226 -4.70 -4.08 -24.47
CA ASN A 226 -5.17 -4.34 -23.10
C ASN A 226 -5.34 -3.08 -22.25
N TYR A 227 -5.07 -1.88 -22.76
CA TYR A 227 -5.22 -0.62 -22.02
C TYR A 227 -6.63 -0.43 -21.43
N ALA A 228 -7.67 -0.95 -22.09
CA ALA A 228 -9.05 -0.86 -21.63
C ALA A 228 -9.34 -1.59 -20.30
N LYS A 229 -8.41 -2.44 -19.85
CA LYS A 229 -8.45 -3.13 -18.54
C LYS A 229 -8.04 -2.24 -17.37
N PHE A 230 -7.40 -1.11 -17.65
CA PHE A 230 -6.86 -0.20 -16.66
C PHE A 230 -7.82 0.97 -16.39
N GLU A 231 -7.64 1.62 -15.25
CA GLU A 231 -8.38 2.81 -14.85
C GLU A 231 -7.40 3.95 -14.52
N HIS A 232 -7.79 5.19 -14.78
CA HIS A 232 -6.91 6.33 -14.52
C HIS A 232 -6.65 6.53 -13.02
N GLY A 233 -5.51 7.14 -12.71
CA GLY A 233 -5.08 7.39 -11.34
C GLY A 233 -4.17 6.30 -10.77
N THR A 234 -3.63 6.59 -9.60
CA THR A 234 -2.72 5.72 -8.84
C THR A 234 -2.86 6.06 -7.37
N THR A 235 -2.33 5.22 -6.49
CA THR A 235 -2.38 5.43 -5.06
C THR A 235 -1.69 6.73 -4.68
N ARG A 236 -2.19 7.42 -3.66
CA ARG A 236 -1.62 8.68 -3.21
C ARG A 236 -0.16 8.51 -2.81
N SER A 237 0.62 9.58 -2.91
CA SER A 237 2.06 9.64 -2.71
C SER A 237 2.90 8.75 -3.65
N THR A 238 2.34 8.18 -4.71
CA THR A 238 3.10 7.43 -5.74
C THR A 238 3.45 8.33 -6.92
N LYS A 239 4.45 7.94 -7.72
CA LYS A 239 4.76 8.62 -8.99
C LYS A 239 3.94 8.00 -10.09
N LEU A 240 2.97 8.75 -10.61
CA LEU A 240 2.20 8.37 -11.81
C LEU A 240 3.14 8.26 -13.02
N ILE A 241 3.00 7.17 -13.78
CA ILE A 241 3.71 6.92 -15.03
C ILE A 241 2.67 6.94 -16.16
N THR A 242 2.67 8.01 -16.95
CA THR A 242 1.75 8.20 -18.09
C THR A 242 2.42 7.90 -19.44
N ASP A 243 3.74 7.78 -19.46
CA ASP A 243 4.54 7.48 -20.64
C ASP A 243 5.72 6.60 -20.25
N HIS A 244 6.01 5.59 -21.07
CA HIS A 244 7.23 4.80 -20.97
C HIS A 244 7.69 4.40 -22.37
N LYS A 245 8.84 4.95 -22.81
CA LYS A 245 9.42 4.72 -24.14
C LYS A 245 8.43 4.98 -25.29
N GLY A 246 7.62 6.04 -25.17
CA GLY A 246 6.65 6.42 -26.20
C GLY A 246 5.31 5.66 -26.12
N TYR A 247 5.18 4.66 -25.24
CA TYR A 247 3.89 4.04 -24.95
C TYR A 247 3.16 4.84 -23.89
N LYS A 248 1.92 5.26 -24.19
CA LYS A 248 1.03 5.86 -23.19
C LYS A 248 0.52 4.78 -22.24
N LEU A 249 0.63 5.05 -20.94
CA LEU A 249 0.22 4.14 -19.88
C LEU A 249 -0.96 4.71 -19.10
N ILE A 250 -1.88 3.83 -18.72
CA ILE A 250 -3.05 4.12 -17.88
C ILE A 250 -2.92 3.32 -16.59
N GLY A 251 -3.17 3.97 -15.46
CA GLY A 251 -3.26 3.30 -14.16
C GLY A 251 -1.93 2.76 -13.65
N VAL A 252 -0.79 3.33 -14.04
CA VAL A 252 0.53 2.84 -13.62
C VAL A 252 1.19 3.84 -12.68
N GLY A 253 1.61 3.38 -11.51
CA GLY A 253 2.36 4.18 -10.54
C GLY A 253 3.59 3.47 -10.02
N THR A 254 4.54 4.22 -9.44
CA THR A 254 5.75 3.67 -8.81
C THR A 254 5.99 4.25 -7.42
N GLY A 255 6.69 3.50 -6.58
CA GLY A 255 7.13 3.98 -5.27
C GLY A 255 8.24 3.13 -4.67
N ALA A 256 9.01 3.72 -3.77
CA ALA A 256 10.08 3.06 -3.05
C ALA A 256 9.58 2.51 -1.71
N GLU A 257 9.90 1.24 -1.44
CA GLU A 257 9.62 0.58 -0.17
C GLU A 257 10.25 1.34 1.01
N PRO A 258 9.53 1.49 2.13
CA PRO A 258 10.14 1.97 3.36
C PRO A 258 11.30 1.06 3.78
N PRO A 259 12.52 1.60 4.00
CA PRO A 259 13.67 0.78 4.38
C PRO A 259 13.66 0.35 5.85
N VAL A 260 12.69 0.85 6.62
CA VAL A 260 12.52 0.71 8.08
C VAL A 260 11.02 0.69 8.42
N ALA A 261 10.66 0.29 9.63
CA ALA A 261 9.31 0.39 10.17
C ALA A 261 9.18 1.59 11.13
N LEU A 262 7.94 2.04 11.38
CA LEU A 262 7.64 3.09 12.36
C LEU A 262 7.06 2.47 13.62
N TYR A 263 7.68 2.79 14.75
CA TYR A 263 7.24 2.38 16.09
C TYR A 263 6.78 3.61 16.87
N ARG A 264 5.74 3.46 17.69
CA ARG A 264 5.28 4.53 18.59
C ARG A 264 5.97 4.36 19.93
N HIS A 265 6.69 5.37 20.38
CA HIS A 265 7.37 5.40 21.67
C HIS A 265 6.87 6.62 22.44
N GLY A 266 5.98 6.41 23.41
CA GLY A 266 5.27 7.50 24.09
C GLY A 266 4.48 8.38 23.11
N ASP A 267 4.77 9.69 23.15
CA ASP A 267 4.18 10.72 22.28
C ASP A 267 5.01 11.01 21.03
N ASP A 268 5.95 10.12 20.70
CA ASP A 268 6.82 10.22 19.53
C ASP A 268 6.68 9.01 18.59
N LEU A 269 7.14 9.20 17.36
CA LEU A 269 7.44 8.13 16.42
C LEU A 269 8.95 7.94 16.31
N VAL A 270 9.38 6.69 16.23
CA VAL A 270 10.77 6.32 15.97
C VAL A 270 10.84 5.30 14.85
N THR A 271 11.99 5.23 14.18
CA THR A 271 12.23 4.20 13.16
C THR A 271 12.96 3.00 13.75
N ILE A 272 12.47 1.80 13.49
CA ILE A 272 13.09 0.54 13.91
C ILE A 272 13.38 -0.37 12.71
N PRO A 273 14.31 -1.33 12.81
CA PRO A 273 14.55 -2.32 11.78
C PRO A 273 13.28 -3.13 11.52
N GLY A 274 12.99 -3.39 10.26
CA GLY A 274 11.79 -4.09 9.84
C GLY A 274 11.21 -3.49 8.56
N SER A 275 10.14 -4.09 8.08
CA SER A 275 9.40 -3.61 6.92
C SER A 275 8.09 -2.99 7.34
N SER A 276 7.67 -1.94 6.64
CA SER A 276 6.30 -1.44 6.66
C SER A 276 5.79 -1.42 5.23
N SER A 277 4.49 -1.61 5.05
CA SER A 277 3.89 -1.32 3.74
C SER A 277 4.09 0.17 3.40
N PHE A 278 4.33 0.47 2.13
CA PHE A 278 4.47 1.85 1.63
C PHE A 278 3.34 2.78 2.09
N GLY A 279 2.10 2.29 1.99
CA GLY A 279 0.90 3.05 2.34
C GLY A 279 0.79 3.26 3.83
N SER A 280 0.94 2.18 4.62
CA SER A 280 0.88 2.25 6.08
C SER A 280 1.94 3.19 6.64
N PHE A 281 3.15 3.19 6.07
CA PHE A 281 4.24 4.06 6.53
C PHE A 281 3.87 5.54 6.37
N ARG A 282 3.44 5.96 5.19
CA ARG A 282 3.07 7.35 4.89
C ARG A 282 1.80 7.77 5.62
N SER A 283 0.78 6.91 5.65
CA SER A 283 -0.45 7.16 6.39
C SER A 283 -0.21 7.30 7.88
N LYS A 284 0.71 6.51 8.48
CA LYS A 284 1.06 6.63 9.91
C LYS A 284 1.73 7.97 10.22
N LEU A 285 2.64 8.45 9.37
CA LEU A 285 3.23 9.79 9.53
C LEU A 285 2.16 10.88 9.48
N ILE A 286 1.25 10.82 8.51
CA ILE A 286 0.18 11.82 8.36
C ILE A 286 -0.83 11.75 9.51
N GLN A 287 -1.25 10.53 9.90
CA GLN A 287 -2.15 10.30 11.02
C GLN A 287 -1.56 10.85 12.33
N PHE A 288 -0.27 10.63 12.54
CA PHE A 288 0.43 11.14 13.71
C PHE A 288 0.53 12.67 13.70
N ALA A 289 0.78 13.28 12.52
CA ALA A 289 0.76 14.74 12.38
C ALA A 289 -0.62 15.32 12.71
N LEU A 290 -1.69 14.67 12.23
CA LEU A 290 -3.06 15.08 12.50
C LEU A 290 -3.40 14.96 13.99
N ALA A 291 -3.04 13.83 14.62
CA ALA A 291 -3.28 13.60 16.05
C ALA A 291 -2.62 14.67 16.90
N ASN A 292 -1.33 14.95 16.67
CA ASN A 292 -0.59 15.94 17.45
C ASN A 292 -1.12 17.37 17.23
N THR A 293 -1.53 17.73 16.02
CA THR A 293 -2.16 19.04 15.76
C THR A 293 -3.50 19.17 16.49
N MET A 294 -4.34 18.12 16.46
CA MET A 294 -5.64 18.14 17.13
C MET A 294 -5.50 18.19 18.66
N GLN A 295 -4.56 17.43 19.23
CA GLN A 295 -4.28 17.43 20.67
C GLN A 295 -3.82 18.82 21.17
N ASN A 296 -3.11 19.57 20.33
CA ASN A 296 -2.63 20.92 20.66
C ASN A 296 -3.64 22.04 20.33
N GLY A 297 -4.84 21.70 19.82
CA GLY A 297 -5.85 22.70 19.45
C GLY A 297 -5.45 23.58 18.26
N GLU A 298 -4.61 23.07 17.36
CA GLU A 298 -4.00 23.85 16.28
C GLU A 298 -4.71 23.68 14.93
N GLY A 299 -4.30 24.51 13.95
CA GLY A 299 -4.92 24.59 12.63
C GLY A 299 -4.24 23.79 11.53
N LYS A 300 -4.75 23.96 10.31
CA LYS A 300 -4.29 23.28 9.10
C LYS A 300 -2.82 23.55 8.81
N VAL A 301 -2.37 24.76 9.10
CA VAL A 301 -1.00 25.23 8.84
C VAL A 301 0.00 24.40 9.65
N GLU A 302 -0.32 24.18 10.92
CA GLU A 302 0.49 23.40 11.86
C GLU A 302 0.47 21.91 11.51
N PHE A 303 -0.69 21.37 11.07
CA PHE A 303 -0.79 20.00 10.54
C PHE A 303 0.11 19.77 9.33
N VAL A 304 0.01 20.62 8.31
CA VAL A 304 0.83 20.50 7.09
C VAL A 304 2.32 20.64 7.42
N THR A 305 2.67 21.57 8.32
CA THR A 305 4.05 21.76 8.76
C THR A 305 4.62 20.52 9.45
N ARG A 306 3.85 19.87 10.34
CA ARG A 306 4.26 18.62 10.99
C ARG A 306 4.38 17.47 10.01
N ALA A 307 3.41 17.30 9.11
CA ALA A 307 3.49 16.25 8.09
C ALA A 307 4.76 16.37 7.23
N ILE A 308 5.14 17.59 6.85
CA ILE A 308 6.40 17.89 6.15
C ILE A 308 7.61 17.53 7.00
N GLY A 309 7.62 17.91 8.29
CA GLY A 309 8.68 17.59 9.24
C GLY A 309 8.87 16.07 9.34
N TYR A 310 7.79 15.35 9.61
CA TYR A 310 7.79 13.90 9.76
C TYR A 310 8.24 13.16 8.50
N PHE A 311 7.81 13.61 7.30
CA PHE A 311 8.30 13.05 6.04
C PHE A 311 9.82 13.22 5.90
N ARG A 312 10.33 14.42 6.15
CA ARG A 312 11.78 14.71 6.05
C ARG A 312 12.58 13.92 7.06
N SER A 313 12.10 13.86 8.31
CA SER A 313 12.69 13.06 9.38
C SER A 313 12.73 11.58 8.94
N ALA A 314 11.66 11.05 8.36
CA ALA A 314 11.63 9.69 7.81
C ALA A 314 12.38 9.51 6.47
N GLY A 315 13.14 10.52 5.99
CA GLY A 315 13.94 10.45 4.76
C GLY A 315 13.13 10.52 3.46
N ILE A 316 11.91 11.05 3.50
CA ILE A 316 11.05 11.28 2.34
C ILE A 316 11.13 12.78 1.96
N ASP A 317 11.48 13.10 0.71
CA ASP A 317 11.32 14.47 0.19
C ASP A 317 9.81 14.71 -0.06
N PRO A 318 9.16 15.69 0.59
CA PRO A 318 7.74 15.99 0.35
C PRO A 318 7.39 16.40 -1.10
N ARG A 319 8.40 16.78 -1.91
CA ARG A 319 8.25 17.02 -3.36
C ARG A 319 8.31 15.74 -4.18
N GLN A 320 8.85 14.67 -3.62
CA GLN A 320 8.95 13.35 -4.24
C GLN A 320 8.51 12.28 -3.24
N PRO A 321 7.24 12.33 -2.77
CA PRO A 321 6.77 11.48 -1.67
C PRO A 321 6.78 9.98 -2.01
N HIS A 322 6.92 9.65 -3.29
CA HIS A 322 7.05 8.29 -3.79
C HIS A 322 8.42 7.68 -3.52
N ALA A 323 9.46 8.49 -3.35
CA ALA A 323 10.83 8.04 -3.14
C ALA A 323 11.16 7.91 -1.64
N HIS A 324 12.23 7.18 -1.34
CA HIS A 324 12.89 7.16 -0.04
C HIS A 324 14.38 7.44 -0.23
N GLY A 325 14.82 8.60 0.27
CA GLY A 325 16.23 8.97 0.29
C GLY A 325 16.95 8.33 1.47
N LYS A 326 18.30 8.35 1.43
CA LYS A 326 19.17 8.01 2.58
C LYS A 326 18.88 6.65 3.24
N GLN A 327 18.47 5.65 2.47
CA GLN A 327 18.01 4.36 3.01
C GLN A 327 19.05 3.66 3.91
N ALA A 328 20.34 3.67 3.51
CA ALA A 328 21.42 3.08 4.31
C ALA A 328 21.59 3.79 5.65
N GLU A 329 21.49 5.12 5.67
CA GLU A 329 21.57 5.91 6.90
C GLU A 329 20.36 5.64 7.80
N LEU A 330 19.15 5.58 7.24
CA LEU A 330 17.93 5.25 8.00
C LEU A 330 18.03 3.87 8.65
N ARG A 331 18.48 2.85 7.91
CA ARG A 331 18.67 1.49 8.47
C ARG A 331 19.68 1.48 9.61
N ARG A 332 20.82 2.17 9.45
CA ARG A 332 21.82 2.31 10.51
C ARG A 332 21.23 2.97 11.76
N ARG A 333 20.52 4.08 11.59
CA ARG A 333 19.86 4.80 12.70
C ARG A 333 18.82 3.92 13.39
N ALA A 334 18.01 3.21 12.62
CA ALA A 334 17.02 2.30 13.16
C ALA A 334 17.64 1.19 14.02
N GLY A 335 18.78 0.61 13.59
CA GLY A 335 19.53 -0.35 14.40
C GLY A 335 19.98 0.23 15.75
N ILE A 336 20.51 1.45 15.76
CA ILE A 336 20.91 2.15 16.98
C ILE A 336 19.70 2.41 17.89
N ILE A 337 18.58 2.86 17.33
CA ILE A 337 17.34 3.13 18.09
C ILE A 337 16.80 1.85 18.72
N LEU A 338 16.80 0.74 17.99
CA LEU A 338 16.35 -0.55 18.54
C LEU A 338 17.21 -0.96 19.74
N GLN A 339 18.53 -0.82 19.63
CA GLN A 339 19.43 -1.09 20.75
C GLN A 339 19.13 -0.18 21.95
N GLN A 340 18.95 1.13 21.74
CA GLN A 340 18.57 2.07 22.80
C GLN A 340 17.28 1.65 23.50
N LEU A 341 16.24 1.29 22.73
CA LEU A 341 14.97 0.82 23.28
C LEU A 341 15.14 -0.46 24.11
N GLN A 342 15.96 -1.41 23.65
CA GLN A 342 16.25 -2.66 24.36
C GLN A 342 17.02 -2.42 25.67
N ASP A 343 17.87 -1.40 25.71
CA ASP A 343 18.63 -1.00 26.89
C ASP A 343 17.82 -0.10 27.85
N GLY A 344 16.56 0.21 27.54
CA GLY A 344 15.73 1.13 28.32
C GLY A 344 16.16 2.60 28.22
N ILE A 345 16.91 2.96 27.17
CA ILE A 345 17.43 4.29 26.92
C ILE A 345 16.48 5.05 25.98
N GLU A 346 16.24 6.33 26.29
CA GLU A 346 15.43 7.19 25.43
C GLU A 346 16.06 7.32 24.03
N PRO A 347 15.29 7.09 22.94
CA PRO A 347 15.82 7.17 21.59
C PRO A 347 16.44 8.53 21.27
N ALA A 348 17.69 8.53 20.82
CA ALA A 348 18.42 9.74 20.48
C ALA A 348 17.85 10.45 19.22
N TRP A 349 17.01 9.75 18.45
CA TRP A 349 16.38 10.29 17.26
C TRP A 349 14.91 9.91 17.18
N LYS A 350 14.08 10.93 17.00
CA LYS A 350 12.62 10.86 16.90
C LYS A 350 12.18 11.48 15.58
N VAL A 351 11.06 11.00 15.07
CA VAL A 351 10.38 11.57 13.91
C VAL A 351 9.56 12.76 14.40
N THR A 352 10.21 13.93 14.45
CA THR A 352 9.62 15.23 14.85
C THR A 352 9.40 16.16 13.66
#